data_AF-A0A0C3I303-F1
#
_entry.id   AF-A0A0C3I303-F1
#
_cell.length_a   1.000
_cell.length_b   1.000
_cell.length_c   1.000
_cell.angle_alpha   90.00
_cell.angle_beta   90.00
_cell.angle_gamma   90.00
#
_symmetry.space_group_name_H-M   'P 1'
#
loop_
_entity.id
_entity.type
_entity.pdbx_description
1 polymer ?
#
loop_
_entity_poly.entity_id
_entity_poly.type
_entity_poly.pdbx_seq_one_letter_code
_entity_poly.pdbx_strand_id
1 'polypeptide(L)' 'MQWVTRERPKIDRIACPWLVTRFIDEAPEFLYVPAGDVLKKVPRLRCLK' A
#
# COMPACT_ATOMS: atom_id res chain seq x y z
N MET A 1 -2.78 -10.63 -0.16
CA MET A 1 -3.10 -9.82 -1.37
C MET A 1 -2.08 -8.68 -1.54
N GLN A 2 -1.88 -8.14 -2.74
CA GLN A 2 -0.83 -7.13 -2.98
C GLN A 2 -1.36 -5.68 -2.92
N TRP A 3 -0.64 -4.85 -2.18
CA TRP A 3 -0.98 -3.45 -1.85
C TRP A 3 0.11 -2.52 -2.36
N VAL A 4 -0.28 -1.42 -3.01
CA VAL A 4 0.66 -0.41 -3.51
C VAL A 4 0.52 0.89 -2.71
N THR A 5 1.65 1.45 -2.29
CA THR A 5 1.72 2.73 -1.56
C THR A 5 2.82 3.60 -2.15
N ARG A 6 2.76 4.90 -1.87
CA ARG A 6 3.77 5.87 -2.30
C ARG A 6 5.05 5.77 -1.46
N GLU A 7 6.20 5.83 -2.11
CA GLU A 7 7.52 5.96 -1.49
C GLU A 7 7.57 7.21 -0.58
N ARG A 8 8.31 7.11 0.54
CA ARG A 8 8.33 8.02 1.71
C ARG A 8 7.16 7.81 2.69
N PRO A 9 7.20 6.74 3.50
CA PRO A 9 6.22 6.53 4.56
C PRO A 9 6.42 7.57 5.68
N LYS A 10 5.54 8.59 5.72
CA LYS A 10 5.29 9.34 6.96
C LYS A 10 4.50 8.45 7.92
N ILE A 11 4.43 8.81 9.21
CA ILE A 11 3.69 8.08 10.26
C ILE A 11 2.30 7.60 9.80
N ASP A 12 1.59 8.46 9.08
CA ASP A 12 0.29 8.19 8.45
C ASP A 12 0.25 6.92 7.57
N ARG A 13 1.34 6.64 6.85
CA ARG A 13 1.47 5.49 5.93
C ARG A 13 2.04 4.23 6.57
N ILE A 14 2.26 4.24 7.89
CA ILE A 14 2.60 3.03 8.67
C ILE A 14 1.34 2.51 9.38
N ALA A 15 0.43 3.40 9.79
CA ALA A 15 -0.85 3.04 10.38
C ALA A 15 -1.77 2.30 9.40
N CYS A 16 -1.81 2.72 8.13
CA CYS A 16 -2.62 2.05 7.11
C CYS A 16 -2.21 0.58 6.86
N PRO A 17 -0.92 0.24 6.64
CA PRO A 17 -0.46 -1.15 6.58
C PRO A 17 -0.84 -1.95 7.81
N TRP A 18 -0.70 -1.36 9.01
CA TRP A 18 -1.04 -2.04 10.25
C TRP A 18 -2.53 -2.41 10.32
N LEU A 19 -3.43 -1.49 9.94
CA LEU A 19 -4.87 -1.79 9.87
C LEU A 19 -5.18 -2.87 8.82
N VAL A 20 -4.53 -2.81 7.66
CA VAL A 20 -4.71 -3.83 6.61
C VAL A 20 -4.28 -5.21 7.11
N THR A 21 -3.11 -5.32 7.76
CA THR A 21 -2.60 -6.58 8.34
C THR A 21 -3.51 -7.16 9.42
N ARG A 22 -4.29 -6.31 10.09
CA ARG A 22 -5.14 -6.71 11.23
C ARG A 22 -6.57 -7.03 10.85
N PHE A 23 -7.12 -6.35 9.85
CA PHE A 23 -8.56 -6.39 9.58
C PHE A 23 -8.94 -6.82 8.16
N ILE A 24 -8.00 -6.82 7.21
CA ILE A 24 -8.32 -7.07 5.80
C ILE A 24 -7.57 -8.30 5.26
N ASP A 25 -6.27 -8.37 5.50
CA ASP A 25 -5.37 -9.36 4.91
C ASP A 25 -4.38 -9.83 5.98
N GLU A 26 -4.26 -11.13 6.21
CA GLU A 26 -3.35 -11.69 7.22
C GLU A 26 -1.89 -11.71 6.72
N ALA A 27 -1.68 -11.71 5.39
CA ALA A 27 -0.37 -11.62 4.74
C ALA A 27 -0.39 -10.64 3.54
N PRO A 28 -0.41 -9.31 3.81
CA PRO A 28 -0.35 -8.31 2.76
C PRO A 28 1.09 -8.08 2.28
N GLU A 29 1.28 -8.03 0.97
CA GLU A 29 2.53 -7.61 0.34
C GLU A 29 2.44 -6.12 0.00
N PHE A 30 3.34 -5.30 0.57
CA PHE A 30 3.37 -3.85 0.29
C PHE A 30 4.46 -3.49 -0.70
N LEU A 31 4.07 -2.86 -1.81
CA LEU A 31 4.96 -2.31 -2.81
C LEU A 31 5.01 -0.79 -2.66
N TYR A 32 6.17 -0.26 -2.28
CA TYR A 32 6.42 1.17 -2.23
C TYR A 32 6.95 1.62 -3.60
N VAL A 33 6.24 2.53 -4.26
CA VAL A 33 6.64 3.07 -5.57
C VAL A 33 6.54 4.59 -5.60
N PRO A 34 7.27 5.28 -6.49
CA PRO A 34 7.16 6.72 -6.65
C PRO A 34 5.72 7.15 -6.95
N ALA A 35 5.33 8.35 -6.51
CA ALA A 35 3.96 8.85 -6.64
C ALA A 35 3.41 8.83 -8.08
N GLY A 36 4.27 9.05 -9.07
CA GLY A 36 3.91 8.99 -10.49
C GLY A 36 3.66 7.57 -11.03
N ASP A 37 4.08 6.53 -10.30
CA ASP A 37 3.97 5.13 -10.72
C ASP A 37 2.94 4.33 -9.92
N VAL A 38 2.40 4.88 -8.83
CA VAL A 38 1.30 4.25 -8.08
C VAL A 38 0.13 3.99 -9.02
N LEU A 39 -0.36 5.04 -9.71
CA LEU A 39 -1.52 4.95 -10.62
C LEU A 39 -1.29 4.00 -11.80
N LYS A 40 -0.04 3.84 -12.25
CA LYS A 40 0.30 2.92 -13.35
C LYS A 40 0.27 1.45 -12.93
N LYS A 41 0.52 1.15 -11.64
CA LYS A 41 0.50 -0.22 -11.09
C LYS A 41 -0.84 -0.64 -10.49
N VAL A 42 -1.83 0.27 -10.41
CA VAL A 42 -3.18 0.00 -9.86
C VAL A 42 -4.02 -1.04 -10.61
N PRO A 43 -3.90 -1.34 -11.94
CA PRO A 43 -4.91 -2.19 -12.58
C PRO A 43 -4.98 -3.62 -12.03
N ARG A 44 -4.03 -4.05 -11.19
CA ARG A 44 -4.05 -5.35 -10.49
C ARG A 44 -3.79 -5.27 -8.97
N LEU A 45 -3.51 -4.08 -8.43
CA LEU A 45 -3.08 -3.87 -7.03
C LEU A 45 -4.07 -2.97 -6.29
N ARG A 46 -4.34 -3.29 -5.01
CA ARG A 46 -5.14 -2.38 -4.16
C ARG A 46 -4.27 -1.20 -3.73
N CYS A 47 -4.73 0.01 -4.03
CA CYS A 47 -4.01 1.24 -3.74
C CYS A 47 -4.37 1.77 -2.35
N LEU A 48 -3.35 2.03 -1.53
CA LEU A 48 -3.44 2.87 -0.34
C LEU A 48 -2.98 4.28 -0.74
N LYS A 49 -3.87 5.27 -0.55
CA LYS A 49 -3.74 6.65 -1.07
C LYS A 49 -2.56 7.43 -0.46
#